data_AF-A0A438LXB3-F1
#
_entry.id   AF-A0A438LXB3-F1
#
_cell.length_a   1.000
_cell.length_b   1.000
_cell.length_c   1.000
_cell.angle_alpha   90.00
_cell.angle_beta   90.00
_cell.angle_gamma   90.00
#
_symmetry.space_group_name_H-M   'P 1'
#
loop_
_entity.id
_entity.type
_entity.pdbx_description
1 polymer ?
#
loop_
_entity_poly.entity_id
_entity_poly.type
_entity_poly.pdbx_seq_one_letter_code
_entity_poly.pdbx_strand_id
1 'polypeptide(L)'
;MPRLTDAILWIVLLVIAGSVAVGVCLMTSPVVSSGAPRDFFDSPFLFPAFLLLSVLAGAAAWFAPQGGVWWGLLAAAPFYVVFFIGVVREGGGGQGLWPVGLLFLIFYTAIPVIAALAVSIAVGRTRS
;
A
#
# COMPACT_ATOMS: atom_id res chain seq x y z
N MET A 1 -2.86 23.88 14.51
CA MET A 1 -3.84 22.81 14.29
C MET A 1 -3.75 22.39 12.83
N PRO A 2 -3.48 21.12 12.51
CA PRO A 2 -3.49 20.66 11.12
C PRO A 2 -4.88 20.90 10.52
N ARG A 3 -4.95 21.47 9.32
CA ARG A 3 -6.24 21.77 8.68
C ARG A 3 -6.79 20.47 8.10
N LEU A 4 -8.11 20.29 8.14
CA LEU A 4 -8.79 19.15 7.49
C LEU A 4 -8.33 18.97 6.04
N THR A 5 -8.10 20.10 5.35
CA THR A 5 -7.55 20.17 3.98
C THR A 5 -6.22 19.43 3.85
N ASP A 6 -5.32 19.52 4.83
CA ASP A 6 -4.00 18.88 4.78
C ASP A 6 -4.15 17.35 4.83
N ALA A 7 -5.06 16.84 5.66
CA ALA A 7 -5.32 15.41 5.74
C ALA A 7 -5.92 14.88 4.43
N ILE A 8 -6.88 15.58 3.83
CA ILE A 8 -7.49 15.18 2.55
C ILE A 8 -6.43 15.12 1.44
N LEU A 9 -5.53 16.11 1.37
CA LEU A 9 -4.45 16.11 0.38
C LEU A 9 -3.53 14.89 0.54
N TRP A 10 -3.17 14.53 1.77
CA TRP A 10 -2.38 13.33 2.04
C TRP A 10 -3.10 12.03 1.68
N ILE A 11 -4.41 11.92 1.96
CA ILE A 11 -5.22 10.78 1.54
C ILE A 11 -5.15 10.63 0.02
N VAL A 12 -5.43 11.70 -0.72
CA VAL A 12 -5.41 11.70 -2.19
C VAL A 12 -4.02 11.31 -2.70
N LEU A 13 -2.96 11.90 -2.15
CA LEU A 13 -1.59 11.63 -2.56
C LEU A 13 -1.19 10.17 -2.32
N LEU A 14 -1.53 9.60 -1.16
CA LEU A 14 -1.23 8.19 -0.84
C LEU A 14 -2.01 7.22 -1.73
N VAL A 15 -3.27 7.50 -2.02
CA VAL A 15 -4.08 6.68 -2.92
C VAL A 15 -3.53 6.72 -4.35
N ILE A 16 -3.15 7.90 -4.84
CA ILE A 16 -2.52 8.05 -6.16
C ILE A 16 -1.17 7.31 -6.18
N ALA A 17 -0.31 7.53 -5.19
CA ALA A 17 0.99 6.88 -5.12
C ALA A 17 0.87 5.34 -5.05
N GLY A 18 -0.05 4.82 -4.23
CA GLY A 18 -0.33 3.40 -4.16
C GLY A 18 -0.86 2.84 -5.48
N SER A 19 -1.73 3.56 -6.17
CA SER A 19 -2.27 3.14 -7.48
C SER A 19 -1.17 3.11 -8.55
N VAL A 20 -0.29 4.11 -8.57
CA VAL A 20 0.89 4.14 -9.45
C VAL A 20 1.83 2.99 -9.14
N ALA A 21 2.10 2.73 -7.86
CA ALA A 21 2.94 1.63 -7.42
C ALA A 21 2.40 0.27 -7.88
N VAL A 22 1.09 0.03 -7.74
CA VAL A 22 0.45 -1.17 -8.28
C VAL A 22 0.60 -1.27 -9.80
N GLY A 23 0.37 -0.16 -10.51
CA GLY A 23 0.54 -0.10 -11.96
C GLY A 23 1.97 -0.46 -12.40
N VAL A 24 2.98 0.09 -11.72
CA VAL A 24 4.39 -0.24 -11.96
C VAL A 24 4.65 -1.72 -11.69
N CYS A 25 4.13 -2.27 -10.58
CA CYS A 25 4.30 -3.68 -10.26
C CYS A 25 3.70 -4.56 -11.37
N LEU A 26 2.46 -4.32 -11.78
CA LEU A 26 1.81 -5.06 -12.87
C LEU A 26 2.57 -4.97 -14.20
N MET A 27 3.08 -3.79 -14.56
CA MET A 27 3.84 -3.59 -15.80
C MET A 27 5.22 -4.27 -15.80
N THR A 28 5.79 -4.50 -14.62
CA THR A 28 7.12 -5.09 -14.44
C THR A 28 7.07 -6.56 -14.05
N SER A 29 5.91 -7.08 -13.69
CA SER A 29 5.70 -8.51 -13.47
C SER A 29 5.96 -9.32 -14.74
N PRO A 30 6.65 -10.47 -14.63
CA PRO A 30 6.92 -11.35 -15.76
C PRO A 30 5.61 -11.92 -16.35
N VAL A 31 5.61 -12.14 -17.67
CA VAL A 31 4.52 -12.83 -18.36
C VAL A 31 4.84 -14.32 -18.36
N VAL A 32 4.05 -15.11 -17.61
CA VAL A 32 4.27 -16.56 -17.50
C VAL A 32 3.67 -17.32 -18.68
N SER A 33 2.54 -16.84 -19.23
CA SER A 33 1.92 -17.40 -20.44
C SER A 33 1.08 -16.36 -21.19
N SER A 34 0.88 -16.56 -22.50
CA SER A 34 0.07 -15.65 -23.32
C SER A 34 -1.40 -15.70 -22.89
N GLY A 35 -1.92 -14.58 -22.38
CA GLY A 35 -3.31 -14.44 -21.96
C GLY A 35 -3.56 -14.71 -20.47
N ALA A 36 -2.57 -15.16 -19.71
CA ALA A 36 -2.69 -15.19 -18.25
C ALA A 36 -2.59 -13.77 -17.66
N PRO A 37 -3.40 -13.44 -16.65
CA PRO A 37 -3.26 -12.17 -15.93
C PRO A 37 -1.88 -12.11 -15.27
N ARG A 38 -1.26 -10.93 -15.31
CA ARG A 38 0.01 -10.70 -14.62
C ARG A 38 -0.24 -10.60 -13.12
N ASP A 39 0.54 -11.33 -12.34
CA ASP A 39 0.52 -11.22 -10.89
C ASP A 39 1.52 -10.16 -10.42
N PHE A 40 1.04 -9.10 -9.75
CA PHE A 40 1.90 -8.05 -9.21
C PHE A 40 2.84 -8.57 -8.11
N PHE A 41 2.54 -9.70 -7.47
CA PHE A 41 3.42 -10.31 -6.48
C PHE A 41 4.77 -10.76 -7.06
N ASP A 42 4.81 -11.07 -8.37
CA ASP A 42 6.02 -11.48 -9.07
C ASP A 42 6.88 -10.29 -9.53
N SER A 43 6.47 -9.06 -9.23
CA SER A 43 7.21 -7.87 -9.63
C SER A 43 8.51 -7.72 -8.82
N PRO A 44 9.66 -7.46 -9.47
CA PRO A 44 10.90 -7.12 -8.77
C PRO A 44 10.80 -5.77 -8.02
N PHE A 45 9.78 -4.96 -8.32
CA PHE A 45 9.55 -3.67 -7.70
C PHE A 45 8.55 -3.71 -6.54
N LEU A 46 8.01 -4.88 -6.19
CA LEU A 46 7.03 -4.99 -5.10
C LEU A 46 7.58 -4.43 -3.78
N PHE A 47 8.72 -4.95 -3.31
CA PHE A 47 9.33 -4.46 -2.07
C PHE A 47 9.78 -3.00 -2.14
N PRO A 48 10.51 -2.55 -3.20
CA PRO A 48 10.81 -1.13 -3.40
C PRO A 48 9.59 -0.21 -3.37
N ALA A 49 8.46 -0.63 -3.94
CA ALA A 49 7.22 0.13 -3.91
C ALA A 49 6.69 0.31 -2.49
N PHE A 50 6.67 -0.75 -1.67
CA PHE A 50 6.25 -0.66 -0.27
C PHE A 50 7.20 0.19 0.57
N LEU A 51 8.51 0.18 0.30
CA LEU A 51 9.46 1.09 0.95
C LEU A 51 9.16 2.56 0.61
N LEU A 52 8.90 2.87 -0.66
CA LEU A 52 8.54 4.23 -1.08
C LEU A 52 7.24 4.70 -0.41
N LEU A 53 6.22 3.83 -0.38
CA LEU A 53 4.95 4.11 0.28
C LEU A 53 5.13 4.30 1.79
N SER A 54 6.09 3.62 2.41
CA SER A 54 6.43 3.82 3.82
C SER A 54 7.00 5.20 4.10
N VAL A 55 7.86 5.71 3.21
CA VAL A 55 8.38 7.07 3.29
C VAL A 55 7.25 8.09 3.17
N LEU A 56 6.34 7.90 2.22
CA LEU A 56 5.18 8.79 2.05
C LEU A 56 4.20 8.74 3.22
N ALA A 57 3.93 7.54 3.75
CA ALA A 57 3.06 7.37 4.92
C ALA A 57 3.69 7.99 6.18
N GLY A 58 5.00 7.86 6.36
CA GLY A 58 5.76 8.56 7.39
C GLY A 58 5.69 10.08 7.22
N ALA A 59 5.84 10.60 6.00
CA ALA A 59 5.68 12.03 5.73
C ALA A 59 4.26 12.51 6.06
N ALA A 60 3.22 11.77 5.66
CA ALA A 60 1.83 12.09 6.02
C ALA A 60 1.64 12.14 7.54
N ALA A 61 2.18 11.17 8.28
CA ALA A 61 2.17 11.15 9.74
C ALA A 61 2.93 12.32 10.37
N TRP A 62 3.98 12.83 9.72
CA TRP A 62 4.72 13.99 10.22
C TRP A 62 3.89 15.28 10.22
N PHE A 63 3.16 15.50 9.12
CA PHE A 63 2.34 16.70 8.93
C PHE A 63 0.95 16.59 9.56
N ALA A 64 0.36 15.38 9.55
CA ALA A 64 -0.96 15.08 10.08
C ALA A 64 -0.90 13.86 11.04
N PRO A 65 -0.29 14.00 12.23
CA PRO A 65 -0.01 12.89 13.13
C PRO A 65 -1.24 12.14 13.62
N GLN A 66 -2.42 12.79 13.63
CA GLN A 66 -3.69 12.19 14.03
C GLN A 66 -4.13 10.98 13.19
N GLY A 67 -3.61 10.83 11.96
CA GLY A 67 -3.93 9.67 11.13
C GLY A 67 -3.24 8.39 11.57
N GLY A 68 -2.08 8.46 12.24
CA GLY A 68 -1.40 7.30 12.84
C GLY A 68 -1.25 6.11 11.87
N VAL A 69 -1.74 4.94 12.30
CA VAL A 69 -1.71 3.70 11.52
C VAL A 69 -2.47 3.79 10.19
N TRP A 70 -3.46 4.68 10.09
CA TRP A 70 -4.31 4.77 8.90
C TRP A 70 -3.54 5.24 7.68
N TRP A 71 -2.48 6.03 7.84
CA TRP A 71 -1.65 6.46 6.72
C TRP A 71 -0.96 5.28 6.03
N GLY A 72 -0.44 4.32 6.80
CA GLY A 72 0.17 3.13 6.23
C GLY A 72 -0.84 2.20 5.56
N LEU A 73 -2.02 2.04 6.16
CA LEU A 73 -3.10 1.24 5.56
C LEU A 73 -3.62 1.87 4.26
N LEU A 74 -3.82 3.18 4.24
CA LEU A 74 -4.25 3.92 3.05
C LEU A 74 -3.22 3.83 1.91
N ALA A 75 -1.93 3.90 2.23
CA ALA A 75 -0.87 3.76 1.24
C ALA A 75 -0.89 2.39 0.54
N ALA A 76 -1.18 1.32 1.30
CA ALA A 76 -1.23 -0.05 0.78
C ALA A 76 -2.59 -0.42 0.15
N ALA A 77 -3.66 0.32 0.43
CA ALA A 77 -5.03 0.00 0.02
C ALA A 77 -5.20 -0.34 -1.48
N PRO A 78 -4.55 0.37 -2.44
CA PRO A 78 -4.69 0.04 -3.85
C PRO A 78 -4.26 -1.40 -4.21
N PHE A 79 -3.24 -1.95 -3.53
CA PHE A 79 -2.83 -3.34 -3.75
C PHE A 79 -3.91 -4.33 -3.32
N TYR A 80 -4.58 -4.07 -2.19
CA TYR A 80 -5.69 -4.90 -1.71
C TYR A 80 -6.88 -4.85 -2.66
N VAL A 81 -7.20 -3.68 -3.22
CA VAL A 81 -8.28 -3.53 -4.20
C VAL A 81 -7.99 -4.36 -5.44
N VAL A 82 -6.79 -4.25 -6.00
CA VAL A 82 -6.42 -5.02 -7.21
C VAL A 82 -6.38 -6.53 -6.93
N PHE A 83 -5.83 -6.93 -5.78
CA PHE A 83 -5.86 -8.32 -5.34
C PHE A 83 -7.30 -8.86 -5.25
N PHE A 84 -8.19 -8.13 -4.59
CA PHE A 84 -9.59 -8.52 -4.45
C PHE A 84 -10.31 -8.59 -5.81
N ILE A 85 -10.08 -7.64 -6.70
CA ILE A 85 -10.64 -7.68 -8.06
C ILE A 85 -10.17 -8.93 -8.81
N GLY A 86 -8.89 -9.30 -8.68
CA GLY A 86 -8.36 -10.55 -9.25
C GLY A 86 -9.10 -11.78 -8.71
N VAL A 87 -9.22 -11.87 -7.38
CA VAL A 87 -9.94 -12.96 -6.70
C VAL A 87 -11.40 -13.08 -7.16
N VAL A 88 -12.12 -11.96 -7.24
CA VAL A 88 -13.54 -11.96 -7.64
C VAL A 88 -13.71 -12.31 -9.13
N ARG A 89 -12.85 -11.80 -10.01
CA ARG A 89 -12.97 -12.02 -11.46
C ARG A 89 -12.62 -13.45 -11.90
N GLU A 90 -11.74 -14.12 -11.17
CA GLU A 90 -11.30 -15.49 -11.49
C GLU A 90 -12.24 -16.59 -10.98
N GLY A 91 -13.35 -16.22 -10.32
CA GLY A 91 -14.50 -17.11 -10.13
C GLY A 91 -14.21 -18.44 -9.44
N GLY A 92 -13.34 -18.46 -8.42
CA GLY A 92 -13.11 -19.62 -7.55
C GLY A 92 -12.46 -20.86 -8.20
N GLY A 93 -12.19 -20.85 -9.51
CA GLY A 93 -11.71 -22.03 -10.25
C GLY A 93 -10.20 -22.16 -10.38
N GLY A 94 -9.44 -21.08 -10.12
CA GLY A 94 -7.97 -21.05 -10.32
C GLY A 94 -7.12 -21.02 -9.04
N GLN A 95 -7.72 -21.02 -7.85
CA GLN A 95 -7.09 -20.45 -6.66
C GLN A 95 -6.95 -21.39 -5.46
N GLY A 96 -5.79 -22.06 -5.35
CA GLY A 96 -5.31 -22.52 -4.04
C GLY A 96 -4.53 -21.45 -3.26
N LEU A 97 -4.01 -20.42 -3.93
CA LEU A 97 -2.92 -19.58 -3.39
C LEU A 97 -3.31 -18.14 -3.06
N TRP A 98 -4.56 -17.72 -3.29
CA TRP A 98 -5.01 -16.39 -2.85
C TRP A 98 -4.79 -16.13 -1.35
N PRO A 99 -4.94 -17.11 -0.42
CA PRO A 99 -4.64 -16.85 0.99
C PRO A 99 -3.15 -16.54 1.20
N VAL A 100 -2.27 -17.13 0.40
CA VAL A 100 -0.82 -16.88 0.45
C VAL A 100 -0.52 -15.46 -0.03
N GLY A 101 -1.08 -15.04 -1.16
CA GLY A 101 -0.96 -13.66 -1.65
C GLY A 101 -1.46 -12.63 -0.64
N LEU A 102 -2.61 -12.89 -0.01
CA LEU A 102 -3.15 -12.04 1.04
C LEU A 102 -2.21 -11.93 2.26
N LEU A 103 -1.64 -13.06 2.71
CA LEU A 103 -0.67 -13.07 3.80
C LEU A 103 0.57 -12.23 3.45
N PHE A 104 1.14 -12.42 2.26
CA PHE A 104 2.25 -11.59 1.78
C PHE A 104 1.91 -10.10 1.80
N LEU A 105 0.71 -9.75 1.33
CA LEU A 105 0.27 -8.37 1.29
C LEU A 105 0.12 -7.76 2.68
N ILE A 106 -0.39 -8.52 3.64
CA ILE A 106 -0.44 -8.14 5.07
C ILE A 106 0.97 -7.89 5.61
N PHE A 107 1.92 -8.79 5.33
CA PHE A 107 3.31 -8.62 5.76
C PHE A 107 3.95 -7.36 5.17
N TYR A 108 3.80 -7.11 3.87
CA TYR A 108 4.35 -5.90 3.26
C TYR A 108 3.67 -4.62 3.77
N THR A 109 2.38 -4.67 4.07
CA THR A 109 1.63 -3.53 4.63
C THR A 109 2.08 -3.16 6.04
N ALA A 110 2.66 -4.10 6.79
CA ALA A 110 3.23 -3.78 8.10
C ALA A 110 4.32 -2.70 8.01
N ILE A 111 5.09 -2.65 6.91
CA ILE A 111 6.19 -1.70 6.73
C ILE A 111 5.69 -0.23 6.74
N PRO A 112 4.76 0.19 5.86
CA PRO A 112 4.24 1.56 5.88
C PRO A 112 3.41 1.87 7.13
N VAL A 113 2.73 0.88 7.73
CA VAL A 113 1.98 1.05 8.98
C VAL A 113 2.91 1.37 10.15
N ILE A 114 4.00 0.60 10.31
CA ILE A 114 4.98 0.83 11.37
C ILE A 114 5.67 2.18 11.17
N ALA A 115 6.04 2.52 9.93
CA ALA A 115 6.65 3.82 9.62
C ALA A 115 5.74 4.99 10.01
N ALA A 116 4.47 4.96 9.58
CA ALA A 116 3.51 5.99 9.93
C ALA A 116 3.26 6.09 11.45
N LEU A 117 3.10 4.95 12.12
CA LEU A 117 2.88 4.91 13.57
C LEU A 117 4.08 5.48 14.34
N ALA A 118 5.29 5.06 13.99
CA ALA A 118 6.52 5.53 14.63
C ALA A 118 6.67 7.05 14.49
N VAL A 119 6.40 7.59 13.30
CA VAL A 119 6.47 9.03 13.06
C VAL A 119 5.38 9.78 13.83
N SER A 120 4.14 9.29 13.82
CA SER A 120 3.04 9.90 14.60
C SER A 120 3.37 9.98 16.10
N ILE A 121 3.96 8.93 16.67
CA ILE A 121 4.39 8.91 18.08
C ILE A 121 5.53 9.90 18.32
N ALA A 122 6.55 9.91 17.46
CA ALA A 122 7.69 10.82 17.57
C ALA A 122 7.24 12.29 17.49
N VAL A 123 6.31 12.62 16.60
CA VAL A 123 5.73 13.97 16.50
C VAL A 123 4.92 14.32 17.74
N GLY A 124 4.11 13.38 18.25
CA GLY A 124 3.35 13.58 19.48
C GLY A 124 4.23 13.93 20.67
N ARG A 125 5.42 13.32 20.78
CA ARG A 125 6.40 13.58 21.85
C ARG A 125 7.21 14.85 21.67
N THR A 126 7.42 15.31 20.44
CA THR A 126 8.25 16.50 20.15
C THR A 126 7.45 17.80 20.17
N ARG A 127 6.12 17.71 20.05
CA ARG A 127 5.20 18.86 20.03
C ARG A 127 4.35 19.00 21.31
N SER A 128 4.54 18.10 22.28
CA SER A 128 3.99 18.17 23.64
C SER A 128 4.89 18.97 24.55
#